data_AF-A0A7W0CLZ3-F1
#
_entry.id   AF-A0A7W0CLZ3-F1
#
_cell.length_a   1.000
_cell.length_b   1.000
_cell.length_c   1.000
_cell.angle_alpha   90.00
_cell.angle_beta   90.00
_cell.angle_gamma   90.00
#
_symmetry.space_group_name_H-M   'P 1'
#
loop_
_entity.id
_entity.type
_entity.pdbx_description
1 polymer ?
#
loop_
_entity_poly.entity_id
_entity_poly.type
_entity_poly.pdbx_seq_one_letter_code
_entity_poly.pdbx_strand_id
1 'polypeptide(L)'
;MRTPLTPDEEARFHVVMTELVEQKLGEHGTFRITADTEEDRARWQEVARRVGERSGHSIVSYSNGRTIMITSPERVGVIEE
;
A
#
# COMPACT_ATOMS: atom_id res chain seq x y z
N MET A 1 -24.19 5.40 -1.40
CA MET A 1 -23.50 6.23 -2.41
C MET A 1 -22.09 6.48 -1.89
N ARG A 2 -21.07 6.25 -2.71
CA ARG A 2 -19.69 6.55 -2.36
C ARG A 2 -19.33 7.88 -3.01
N THR A 3 -18.89 8.85 -2.21
CA THR A 3 -18.39 10.12 -2.74
C THR A 3 -16.99 9.90 -3.28
N PRO A 4 -16.72 10.18 -4.57
CA PRO A 4 -15.36 10.13 -5.09
C PRO A 4 -14.50 11.19 -4.39
N LEU A 5 -13.21 10.89 -4.21
CA LEU A 5 -12.29 11.89 -3.70
C LEU A 5 -12.12 13.00 -4.74
N THR A 6 -12.08 14.25 -4.28
CA THR A 6 -11.60 15.36 -5.10
C THR A 6 -10.09 15.22 -5.35
N PRO A 7 -9.52 15.88 -6.37
CA PRO A 7 -8.08 15.79 -6.65
C PRO A 7 -7.18 16.18 -5.47
N ASP A 8 -7.61 17.17 -4.68
CA ASP A 8 -6.87 17.60 -3.49
C ASP A 8 -6.93 16.54 -2.37
N GLU A 9 -8.09 15.92 -2.18
CA GLU A 9 -8.24 14.81 -1.23
C GLU A 9 -7.45 13.59 -1.66
N GLU A 10 -7.35 13.32 -2.96
CA GLU A 10 -6.53 12.24 -3.52
C GLU A 10 -5.03 12.51 -3.29
N ALA A 11 -4.57 13.73 -3.55
CA ALA A 11 -3.19 14.11 -3.26
C ALA A 11 -2.86 13.94 -1.76
N ARG A 12 -3.74 14.42 -0.87
CA ARG A 12 -3.59 14.25 0.58
C ARG A 12 -3.63 12.78 1.00
N PHE A 13 -4.52 12.00 0.42
CA PHE A 13 -4.60 10.55 0.65
C PHE A 13 -3.27 9.88 0.37
N HIS A 14 -2.65 10.16 -0.78
CA HIS A 14 -1.37 9.53 -1.11
C HIS A 14 -0.25 9.91 -0.15
N VAL A 15 -0.15 11.17 0.26
CA VAL A 15 0.88 11.59 1.24
C VAL A 15 0.69 10.84 2.56
N VAL A 16 -0.51 10.95 3.15
CA VAL A 16 -0.79 10.39 4.48
C VAL A 16 -0.69 8.86 4.49
N MET A 17 -1.23 8.20 3.46
CA MET A 17 -1.24 6.73 3.41
C MET A 17 0.13 6.15 3.10
N THR A 18 0.95 6.83 2.29
CA THR A 18 2.34 6.41 2.08
C THR A 18 3.12 6.40 3.39
N GLU A 19 2.99 7.44 4.22
CA GLU A 19 3.66 7.49 5.53
C GLU A 19 3.15 6.40 6.48
N LEU A 20 1.84 6.20 6.53
CA LEU A 20 1.25 5.15 7.37
C LEU A 20 1.69 3.74 6.95
N VAL A 21 1.69 3.44 5.66
CA VAL A 21 2.10 2.12 5.15
C VAL A 21 3.58 1.91 5.37
N GLU A 22 4.43 2.91 5.13
CA GLU A 22 5.86 2.87 5.43
C GLU A 22 6.11 2.52 6.91
N GLN A 23 5.43 3.21 7.83
CA GLN A 23 5.51 2.91 9.26
C GLN A 23 5.09 1.46 9.56
N LYS A 24 3.95 1.03 9.03
CA LYS A 24 3.40 -0.32 9.30
C LYS A 24 4.29 -1.42 8.74
N LEU A 25 4.92 -1.21 7.59
CA LEU A 25 5.92 -2.14 7.05
C LEU A 25 7.18 -2.17 7.92
N GLY A 26 7.60 -1.03 8.48
CA GLY A 26 8.71 -0.98 9.43
C GLY A 26 8.44 -1.76 10.72
N GLU A 27 7.20 -1.75 11.21
CA GLU A 27 6.77 -2.42 12.44
C GLU A 27 6.46 -3.92 12.24
N HIS A 28 5.80 -4.28 11.14
CA HIS A 28 5.18 -5.60 10.95
C HIS A 28 5.63 -6.32 9.67
N GLY A 29 6.37 -5.65 8.78
CA GLY A 29 6.81 -6.19 7.48
C GLY A 29 5.71 -6.34 6.42
N THR A 30 4.43 -6.33 6.82
CA THR A 30 3.28 -6.50 5.92
C THR A 30 2.12 -5.56 6.30
N PHE A 31 1.44 -5.03 5.29
CA PHE A 31 0.23 -4.22 5.39
C PHE A 31 -0.87 -4.81 4.52
N ARG A 32 -2.08 -4.95 5.07
CA ARG A 32 -3.23 -5.56 4.39
C ARG A 32 -4.43 -4.63 4.42
N ILE A 33 -5.09 -4.47 3.28
CA ILE A 33 -6.29 -3.65 3.14
C ILE A 33 -7.31 -4.25 2.18
N THR A 34 -8.57 -3.87 2.31
CA THR A 34 -9.63 -4.19 1.35
C THR A 34 -9.92 -3.00 0.45
N ALA A 35 -10.03 -3.25 -0.84
CA ALA A 35 -10.33 -2.31 -1.90
C ALA A 35 -11.39 -2.94 -2.80
N ASP A 36 -12.64 -2.48 -2.65
CA ASP A 36 -13.79 -3.04 -3.37
C ASP A 36 -13.90 -2.54 -4.82
N THR A 37 -13.20 -1.47 -5.18
CA THR A 37 -13.25 -0.84 -6.51
C THR A 37 -11.89 -0.89 -7.21
N GLU A 38 -11.90 -0.84 -8.55
CA GLU A 38 -10.67 -0.69 -9.35
C GLU A 38 -9.92 0.60 -9.00
N GLU A 39 -10.64 1.70 -8.78
CA GLU A 39 -10.06 2.99 -8.41
C GLU A 39 -9.38 2.97 -7.03
N ASP A 40 -9.95 2.26 -6.04
CA ASP A 40 -9.23 2.03 -4.77
C ASP A 40 -7.98 1.20 -4.98
N ARG A 41 -8.09 0.14 -5.79
CA ARG A 41 -6.94 -0.73 -6.06
C ARG A 41 -5.81 0.06 -6.69
N ALA A 42 -6.11 0.88 -7.69
CA ALA A 42 -5.12 1.78 -8.29
C ALA A 42 -4.50 2.74 -7.27
N ARG A 43 -5.31 3.34 -6.38
CA ARG A 43 -4.80 4.23 -5.33
C ARG A 43 -3.84 3.53 -4.37
N TRP A 44 -4.15 2.32 -3.93
CA TRP A 44 -3.28 1.54 -3.05
C TRP A 44 -2.03 1.01 -3.75
N GLN A 45 -2.11 0.69 -5.05
CA GLN A 45 -0.93 0.35 -5.86
C GLN A 45 0.03 1.54 -5.98
N GLU A 46 -0.50 2.75 -6.17
CA GLU A 46 0.30 3.98 -6.19
C GLU A 46 0.93 4.26 -4.82
N VAL A 47 0.21 4.02 -3.72
CA VAL A 47 0.77 4.11 -2.37
C VAL A 47 1.94 3.13 -2.20
N ALA A 48 1.79 1.87 -2.61
CA ALA A 48 2.85 0.87 -2.53
C ALA A 48 4.09 1.28 -3.32
N ARG A 49 3.90 1.81 -4.54
CA ARG A 49 4.97 2.33 -5.39
C ARG A 49 5.75 3.45 -4.69
N ARG A 50 5.05 4.44 -4.14
CA ARG A 50 5.67 5.57 -3.41
C ARG A 50 6.43 5.14 -2.16
N VAL A 51 5.92 4.13 -1.44
CA VAL A 51 6.63 3.57 -0.29
C VAL A 51 7.95 2.92 -0.73
N GLY A 52 7.95 2.17 -1.83
CA GLY A 52 9.19 1.60 -2.40
C GLY A 52 10.19 2.69 -2.83
N GLU A 53 9.72 3.75 -3.47
CA GLU A 53 10.57 4.89 -3.85
C GLU A 53 11.19 5.59 -2.64
N ARG A 54 10.42 5.80 -1.57
CA ARG A 54 10.90 6.48 -0.34
C ARG A 54 11.86 5.63 0.48
N SER A 55 11.54 4.35 0.64
CA SER A 55 12.34 3.44 1.45
C SER A 55 13.61 2.97 0.75
N GLY A 56 13.70 3.12 -0.58
CA GLY A 56 14.81 2.57 -1.38
C GLY A 56 14.81 1.04 -1.41
N HIS A 57 13.69 0.43 -1.03
CA HIS A 57 13.54 -1.00 -0.81
C HIS A 57 12.53 -1.61 -1.78
N SER A 58 12.71 -2.88 -2.10
CA SER A 58 11.77 -3.61 -2.95
C SER A 58 10.47 -3.81 -2.18
N ILE A 59 9.36 -3.25 -2.66
CA ILE A 59 8.03 -3.45 -2.07
C ILE A 59 7.22 -4.32 -3.03
N VAL A 60 6.65 -5.40 -2.50
CA VAL A 60 5.79 -6.31 -3.26
C VAL A 60 4.34 -6.00 -2.92
N SER A 61 3.54 -5.64 -3.92
CA SER A 61 2.09 -5.52 -3.79
C SER A 61 1.40 -6.63 -4.58
N TYR A 62 0.44 -7.30 -3.95
CA TYR A 62 -0.39 -8.29 -4.62
C TYR A 62 -1.85 -8.12 -4.24
N SER A 63 -2.71 -8.33 -5.23
CA SER A 63 -4.15 -8.20 -5.07
C SER A 63 -4.78 -9.58 -5.18
N ASN A 64 -5.50 -9.99 -4.14
CA ASN A 64 -6.30 -11.21 -4.13
C ASN A 64 -7.79 -10.85 -3.96
N GLY A 65 -8.49 -10.81 -5.09
CA GLY A 65 -9.87 -10.32 -5.16
C GLY A 65 -9.96 -8.86 -4.70
N ARG A 66 -10.62 -8.65 -3.56
CA ARG A 66 -10.78 -7.32 -2.93
C ARG A 66 -9.68 -7.00 -1.93
N THR A 67 -8.82 -7.95 -1.58
CA THR A 67 -7.74 -7.70 -0.63
C THR A 67 -6.49 -7.28 -1.39
N ILE A 68 -5.83 -6.23 -0.93
CA ILE A 68 -4.48 -5.84 -1.34
C ILE A 68 -3.55 -6.13 -0.16
N MET A 69 -2.46 -6.82 -0.45
CA MET A 69 -1.36 -7.03 0.48
C MET A 69 -0.14 -6.28 -0.05
N ILE A 70 0.50 -5.50 0.82
CA ILE A 70 1.74 -4.79 0.55
C ILE A 70 2.77 -5.34 1.54
N THR A 71 3.90 -5.79 1.04
CA THR A 71 4.90 -6.51 1.82
C THR A 71 6.29 -5.97 1.55
N SER A 72 7.09 -5.86 2.60
CA SER A 72 8.52 -5.60 2.52
C SER A 72 9.26 -6.94 2.70
N PRO A 73 9.81 -7.54 1.63
CA PRO A 73 10.42 -8.87 1.62
C PRO A 73 11.71 -8.94 2.45
N GLU A 74 12.35 -7.80 2.71
CA GLU A 74 13.49 -7.71 3.63
C GLU A 74 13.09 -7.74 5.12
N ARG A 75 11.83 -7.38 5.43
CA ARG A 75 11.29 -7.34 6.80
C ARG A 75 10.44 -8.56 7.12
N VAL A 76 9.83 -9.17 6.12
CA VAL A 76 9.25 -10.50 6.26
C VAL A 76 10.41 -11.48 6.23
N GLY A 77 10.77 -12.02 7.39
CA GLY A 77 11.74 -13.11 7.47
C GLY A 77 11.41 -14.14 6.40
N VAL A 78 12.40 -14.43 5.55
CA VAL A 78 12.32 -15.39 4.47
C VAL A 78 11.50 -16.60 4.91
N ILE A 79 10.32 -16.78 4.31
CA ILE A 79 9.70 -18.10 4.31
C ILE A 79 10.57 -18.93 3.36
N GLU A 80 11.63 -19.52 3.92
CA GLU A 80 12.30 -20.65 3.29
C GLU A 80 11.28 -21.78 3.24
N GLU A 81 10.93 -22.19 2.02
CA GLU A 81 10.16 -23.41 1.75
C GLU A 81 11.13 -24.59 1.59
#